data_AF-A0A3C0AS95-F1
#
_entry.id   AF-A0A3C0AS95-F1
#
_cell.length_a   1.000
_cell.length_b   1.000
_cell.length_c   1.000
_cell.angle_alpha   90.00
_cell.angle_beta   90.00
_cell.angle_gamma   90.00
#
_symmetry.space_group_name_H-M   'P 1'
#
loop_
_entity.id
_entity.type
_entity.pdbx_description
1 polymer ?
#
loop_
_entity_poly.entity_id
_entity_poly.type
_entity_poly.pdbx_seq_one_letter_code
_entity_poly.pdbx_strand_id
1 'polypeptide(L)'
;MRKIGSLPNGQQAKRFEDYLLTTGVEIKVEQSDDQCSIWVYDEDQIEPAKRELQEFSTNPDAEKYQDATRQADAIRESKIKKAADTARK
;
A
#
# COMPACT_ATOMS: atom_id res chain seq x y z
N MET A 1 -6.18 15.00 -1.28
CA MET A 1 -5.07 14.26 -0.64
C MET A 1 -4.96 14.66 0.82
N ARG A 2 -4.95 13.71 1.76
CA ARG A 2 -4.84 13.99 3.20
C ARG A 2 -3.90 13.02 3.90
N LYS A 3 -3.05 13.55 4.80
CA LYS A 3 -2.17 12.72 5.63
C LYS A 3 -3.01 11.99 6.67
N ILE A 4 -2.90 10.66 6.69
CA ILE A 4 -3.59 9.80 7.66
C ILE A 4 -2.69 9.37 8.81
N GLY A 5 -1.37 9.37 8.60
CA GLY A 5 -0.38 9.06 9.63
C GLY A 5 1.03 8.95 9.06
N SER A 6 1.93 8.37 9.84
CA SER A 6 3.30 8.07 9.44
C SER A 6 3.78 6.76 10.04
N LEU A 7 4.71 6.11 9.34
CA LEU A 7 5.33 4.85 9.73
C LEU A 7 6.84 5.03 9.96
N PRO A 8 7.43 4.29 10.90
CA PRO A 8 8.84 4.47 11.27
C PRO A 8 9.82 3.90 10.23
N ASN A 9 9.35 3.07 9.29
CA ASN A 9 10.22 2.38 8.34
C ASN A 9 9.65 2.42 6.92
N GLY A 10 10.50 2.71 5.93
CA GLY A 10 10.15 2.71 4.51
C GLY A 10 9.65 1.35 4.01
N GLN A 11 10.16 0.24 4.56
CA GLN A 11 9.65 -1.08 4.20
C GLN A 11 8.20 -1.29 4.66
N GLN A 12 7.89 -0.85 5.88
CA GLN A 12 6.53 -0.93 6.41
C GLN A 12 5.56 -0.07 5.60
N ALA A 13 5.98 1.15 5.26
CA ALA A 13 5.18 2.04 4.44
C ALA A 13 4.90 1.49 3.05
N LYS A 14 5.91 0.88 2.42
CA LYS A 14 5.74 0.24 1.11
C LYS A 14 4.82 -0.98 1.17
N ARG A 15 4.92 -1.80 2.22
CA ARG A 15 3.97 -2.92 2.44
C ARG A 15 2.54 -2.45 2.61
N PHE A 16 2.35 -1.36 3.37
CA PHE A 16 1.04 -0.78 3.59
C PHE A 16 0.44 -0.20 2.29
N GLU A 17 1.26 0.45 1.47
CA GLU A 17 0.92 0.89 0.11
C GLU A 17 0.51 -0.28 -0.79
N ASP A 18 1.30 -1.35 -0.81
CA ASP A 18 1.00 -2.55 -1.59
C ASP A 18 -0.32 -3.21 -1.14
N TYR A 19 -0.59 -3.28 0.16
CA TYR A 19 -1.86 -3.77 0.70
C TYR A 19 -3.05 -2.91 0.26
N LEU A 20 -2.97 -1.59 0.42
CA LEU A 20 -4.04 -0.68 0.01
C LEU A 20 -4.26 -0.69 -1.50
N LEU A 21 -3.20 -0.91 -2.28
CA LEU A 21 -3.32 -1.11 -3.72
C LEU A 21 -4.11 -2.38 -4.06
N THR A 22 -3.99 -3.47 -3.27
CA THR A 22 -4.80 -4.68 -3.46
C THR A 22 -6.30 -4.47 -3.17
N THR A 23 -6.63 -3.52 -2.30
CA THR A 23 -8.01 -3.16 -1.96
C THR A 23 -8.58 -2.04 -2.85
N GLY A 24 -7.78 -1.53 -3.80
CA GLY A 24 -8.19 -0.47 -4.74
C GLY A 24 -8.06 0.94 -4.17
N VAL A 25 -7.33 1.11 -3.06
CA VAL A 25 -7.07 2.41 -2.43
C VAL A 25 -5.72 2.93 -2.91
N GLU A 26 -5.73 4.06 -3.61
CA GLU A 26 -4.50 4.76 -3.96
C GLU A 26 -4.00 5.62 -2.80
N ILE A 27 -2.76 5.38 -2.40
CA ILE A 27 -2.04 6.19 -1.41
C ILE A 27 -0.68 6.62 -1.94
N LYS A 28 -0.13 7.65 -1.32
CA LYS A 28 1.21 8.16 -1.54
C LYS A 28 2.02 8.00 -0.26
N VAL A 29 3.14 7.30 -0.38
CA VAL A 29 4.16 7.24 0.66
C VAL A 29 5.19 8.33 0.40
N GLU A 30 5.42 9.18 1.39
CA GLU A 30 6.46 10.19 1.37
C GLU A 30 7.52 9.84 2.42
N GLN A 31 8.68 9.39 1.96
CA GLN A 31 9.81 9.09 2.84
C GLN A 31 10.46 10.39 3.28
N SER A 32 10.53 10.61 4.59
CA SER A 32 11.33 11.65 5.25
C SER A 32 12.47 11.02 6.04
N ASP A 33 13.41 11.82 6.51
CA ASP A 33 14.66 11.36 7.14
C ASP A 33 14.47 10.27 8.22
N ASP A 34 13.46 10.40 9.08
CA ASP A 34 13.21 9.46 10.18
C ASP A 34 11.90 8.65 10.05
N GLN A 35 11.01 9.03 9.13
CA GLN A 35 9.68 8.44 9.04
C GLN A 35 9.05 8.60 7.66
N CYS A 36 8.10 7.72 7.36
CA CYS A 36 7.36 7.72 6.10
C CYS A 36 5.94 8.23 6.33
N SER A 37 5.60 9.38 5.77
CA SER A 37 4.25 9.93 5.83
C SER A 37 3.34 9.26 4.81
N ILE A 38 2.15 8.84 5.25
CA ILE A 38 1.15 8.18 4.41
C ILE A 38 0.04 9.18 4.08
N TRP A 39 -0.18 9.39 2.80
CA TRP A 39 -1.17 10.32 2.26
C TRP A 39 -2.18 9.56 1.42
N VAL A 40 -3.47 9.74 1.67
CA VAL A 40 -4.54 9.14 0.85
C VAL A 40 -5.00 10.17 -0.16
N TYR A 41 -5.18 9.77 -1.42
CA TYR A 41 -5.64 10.67 -2.48
C TYR A 41 -7.12 11.01 -2.31
N ASP A 42 -7.92 9.97 -2.13
CA ASP A 42 -9.37 9.98 -2.04
C ASP A 42 -9.84 10.28 -0.61
N GLU A 43 -10.78 11.22 -0.45
CA GLU A 43 -11.23 11.63 0.88
C GLU A 43 -12.20 10.64 1.53
N ASP A 44 -13.02 9.95 0.74
CA ASP A 44 -13.91 8.89 1.22
C ASP A 44 -13.11 7.70 1.75
N GLN A 45 -11.92 7.47 1.19
CA GLN A 45 -11.02 6.40 1.63
C GLN A 45 -10.13 6.79 2.83
N ILE A 46 -10.22 8.02 3.34
CA ILE A 46 -9.42 8.48 4.50
C ILE A 46 -9.74 7.67 5.75
N GLU A 47 -11.03 7.51 6.09
CA GLU A 47 -11.44 6.78 7.28
C GLU A 47 -11.04 5.30 7.26
N PRO A 48 -11.35 4.52 6.20
CA PRO A 48 -10.95 3.12 6.14
C PRO A 48 -9.42 2.98 6.10
N ALA A 49 -8.70 3.79 5.32
CA ALA A 49 -7.24 3.72 5.27
C ALA A 49 -6.59 4.10 6.60
N LYS A 50 -7.14 5.09 7.32
CA LYS A 50 -6.66 5.46 8.67
C LYS A 50 -6.88 4.33 9.67
N ARG A 51 -8.01 3.63 9.61
CA ARG A 51 -8.30 2.48 10.47
C ARG A 51 -7.32 1.34 10.21
N GLU A 52 -7.12 1.01 8.94
CA GLU A 52 -6.12 0.01 8.53
C GLU A 52 -4.71 0.40 8.96
N LEU A 53 -4.35 1.69 8.89
CA LEU A 53 -3.04 2.16 9.33
C LEU A 53 -2.85 1.98 10.84
N GLN A 54 -3.89 2.20 11.65
CA GLN A 54 -3.84 1.98 13.10
C GLN A 54 -3.70 0.50 13.44
N GLU A 55 -4.43 -0.38 12.76
CA GLU A 55 -4.27 -1.83 12.91
C GLU A 55 -2.86 -2.28 12.49
N PHE A 56 -2.38 -1.80 11.34
CA PHE A 56 -1.04 -2.08 10.85
C PHE A 56 0.05 -1.58 11.82
N SER A 57 -0.12 -0.38 12.39
CA SER A 57 0.85 0.16 13.37
C SER A 57 0.88 -0.65 14.67
N THR A 58 -0.26 -1.26 15.03
CA THR A 58 -0.37 -2.11 16.23
C THR A 58 0.19 -3.51 15.99
N ASN A 59 -0.03 -4.08 14.79
CA ASN A 59 0.47 -5.40 14.43
C ASN A 59 0.90 -5.46 12.94
N PRO A 60 2.09 -4.94 12.61
CA PRO A 60 2.59 -4.91 11.23
C PRO A 60 2.97 -6.30 10.70
N ASP A 61 3.15 -7.27 11.61
CA ASP A 61 3.47 -8.68 11.32
C ASP A 61 2.23 -9.58 11.28
N ALA A 62 1.02 -9.01 11.29
CA ALA A 62 -0.18 -9.80 11.08
C ALA A 62 -0.14 -10.50 9.71
N GLU A 63 -0.65 -11.74 9.67
CA GLU A 63 -0.63 -12.58 8.47
C GLU A 63 -1.26 -11.87 7.25
N LYS A 64 -2.32 -11.08 7.45
CA LYS A 64 -2.97 -10.27 6.40
C LYS A 64 -2.01 -9.29 5.70
N TYR A 65 -1.05 -8.73 6.42
CA TYR A 65 -0.08 -7.77 5.89
C TYR A 65 1.20 -8.43 5.38
N GLN A 66 1.59 -9.56 5.98
CA GLN A 66 2.69 -10.38 5.48
C GLN A 66 2.32 -11.01 4.12
N ASP A 67 1.10 -11.51 3.99
CA ASP A 67 0.59 -12.10 2.75
C ASP A 67 0.32 -11.04 1.68
N ALA A 68 -0.06 -9.82 2.06
CA ALA A 68 -0.21 -8.69 1.14
C ALA A 68 1.07 -8.40 0.33
N THR A 69 2.25 -8.59 0.92
CA THR A 69 3.52 -8.44 0.19
C THR A 69 3.65 -9.50 -0.91
N ARG A 70 3.28 -10.76 -0.62
CA ARG A 70 3.29 -11.86 -1.60
C ARG A 70 2.23 -11.67 -2.67
N GLN A 71 1.03 -11.20 -2.29
CA GLN A 71 -0.05 -10.93 -3.22
C GLN A 71 0.28 -9.75 -4.15
N ALA A 72 0.87 -8.68 -3.64
CA ALA A 72 1.31 -7.55 -4.46
C ALA A 72 2.40 -7.94 -5.46
N ASP A 73 3.35 -8.80 -5.06
CA ASP A 73 4.36 -9.36 -5.96
C ASP A 73 3.70 -10.21 -7.07
N ALA A 74 2.74 -11.07 -6.72
CA ALA A 74 1.96 -11.85 -7.68
C ALA A 74 1.10 -10.98 -8.62
N ILE A 75 0.52 -9.87 -8.14
CA ILE A 75 -0.23 -8.91 -8.95
C ILE A 75 0.71 -8.17 -9.91
N ARG A 76 1.91 -7.76 -9.46
CA ARG A 76 2.92 -7.12 -10.31
C ARG A 76 3.40 -8.08 -11.40
N GLU A 77 3.64 -9.35 -11.06
CA GLU A 77 4.06 -10.36 -12.03
C GLU A 77 2.94 -10.66 -13.06
N SER A 78 1.68 -10.67 -12.62
CA SER A 78 0.52 -10.85 -13.50
C SER A 78 0.27 -9.64 -14.41
N LYS A 79 0.55 -8.41 -13.96
CA LYS A 79 0.52 -7.20 -14.81
C LYS A 79 1.59 -7.22 -15.89
N ILE A 80 2.79 -7.77 -15.62
CA ILE A 80 3.84 -7.92 -16.64
C ILE A 80 3.41 -8.90 -17.75
N LYS A 81 2.70 -9.99 -17.40
CA LYS A 81 2.22 -10.96 -18.40
C LYS A 81 1.12 -10.40 -19.32
N LYS A 82 0.27 -9.48 -18.85
CA LYS A 82 -0.79 -8.89 -19.70
C LYS A 82 -0.29 -7.82 -20.67
N ALA A 83 0.85 -7.17 -20.41
CA ALA A 83 1.40 -6.16 -21.33
C ALA A 83 1.96 -6.75 -22.64
N ALA A 84 2.29 -8.04 -22.66
CA ALA A 84 2.88 -8.70 -23.83
C ALA A 84 1.85 -9.11 -24.90
N ASP A 85 0.56 -9.21 -24.56
CA ASP A 85 -0.48 -9.68 -25.49
C ASP A 85 -1.13 -8.53 -26.29
N THR A 86 -1.16 -7.31 -25.75
CA THR A 86 -1.81 -6.16 -26.42
C THR A 86 -0.92 -5.50 -27.48
N ALA A 87 0.33 -5.91 -27.64
CA ALA A 87 1.25 -5.36 -28.64
C ALA A 87 1.19 -6.10 -30.01
N ARG A 88 0.27 -7.04 -30.19
CA ARG A 88 0.23 -7.90 -31.40
C ARG A 88 -1.07 -7.85 -32.22
N LYS A 89 -1.96 -6.88 -31.98
CA LYS A 89 -3.21 -6.74 -32.75
C LYS A 89 -3.32 -5.42 -33.47
#